data_AF-A0A920HR40-F1
#
_entry.id   AF-A0A920HR40-F1
#
_cell.length_a   1.000
_cell.length_b   1.000
_cell.length_c   1.000
_cell.angle_alpha   90.00
_cell.angle_beta   90.00
_cell.angle_gamma   90.00
#
_symmetry.space_group_name_H-M   'P 1'
#
loop_
_entity.id
_entity.type
_entity.pdbx_description
1 polymer ?
#
loop_
_entity_poly.entity_id
_entity_poly.type
_entity_poly.pdbx_seq_one_letter_code
_entity_poly.pdbx_strand_id
1 'polypeptide(L)'
;MYYLLSTNIVLQRFSISSSLQSSKSLLEKGNKATAFYLQSRASQVFDIDIHPAAVIGKGVLMDHATGLVIGETATVGDGCSHFS
;
A
#
# COMPACT_ATOMS: atom_id res chain seq x y z
N MET A 1 -24.80 7.35 -10.91
CA MET A 1 -24.47 6.42 -9.81
C MET A 1 -22.95 6.14 -9.79
N TYR A 2 -22.10 7.17 -9.66
CA TYR A 2 -20.62 7.04 -9.69
C TYR A 2 -19.89 7.70 -8.50
N TYR A 3 -20.58 8.49 -7.67
CA TYR A 3 -19.94 9.27 -6.59
C TYR A 3 -19.65 8.49 -5.30
N LEU A 4 -20.23 7.30 -5.11
CA LEU A 4 -20.02 6.50 -3.88
C LEU A 4 -18.79 5.58 -3.94
N LEU A 5 -18.22 5.34 -5.13
CA LEU A 5 -17.00 4.52 -5.28
C LEU A 5 -15.74 5.28 -4.83
N SER A 6 -15.68 6.61 -5.02
CA SER A 6 -14.52 7.43 -4.63
C SER A 6 -14.23 7.45 -3.13
N THR A 7 -15.22 7.29 -2.25
CA THR A 7 -15.01 7.37 -0.79
C THR A 7 -14.27 6.15 -0.25
N ASN A 8 -14.57 4.95 -0.76
CA ASN A 8 -13.86 3.73 -0.36
C ASN A 8 -12.40 3.78 -0.79
N ILE A 9 -12.12 4.27 -2.00
CA ILE A 9 -10.75 4.42 -2.52
C ILE A 9 -9.95 5.39 -1.65
N VAL A 10 -10.53 6.55 -1.28
CA VAL A 10 -9.84 7.52 -0.41
C VAL A 10 -9.58 6.95 0.99
N LEU A 11 -10.52 6.22 1.58
CA LEU A 11 -10.34 5.60 2.91
C LEU A 11 -9.34 4.44 2.89
N GLN A 12 -9.35 3.60 1.85
CA GLN A 12 -8.34 2.56 1.65
C GLN A 12 -6.94 3.16 1.47
N ARG A 13 -6.80 4.29 0.76
CA ARG A 13 -5.52 5.02 0.59
C ARG A 13 -4.88 5.41 1.92
N PHE A 14 -5.63 6.06 2.82
CA PHE A 14 -5.10 6.47 4.13
C PHE A 14 -4.71 5.27 5.01
N SER A 15 -5.46 4.18 4.91
CA SER A 15 -5.23 2.98 5.72
C SER A 15 -3.99 2.19 5.26
N ILE A 16 -3.78 2.07 3.95
CA ILE A 16 -2.59 1.41 3.38
C ILE A 16 -1.33 2.24 3.65
N SER A 17 -1.37 3.56 3.40
CA SER A 17 -0.19 4.41 3.58
C SER A 17 0.32 4.40 5.01
N SER A 18 -0.60 4.48 5.99
CA SER A 18 -0.25 4.45 7.42
C SER A 18 0.30 3.08 7.86
N SER A 19 -0.25 1.99 7.33
CA SER A 19 0.21 0.62 7.59
C SER A 19 1.62 0.38 7.04
N LEU A 20 1.88 0.83 5.81
CA LEU A 20 3.21 0.72 5.18
C LEU A 20 4.25 1.56 5.90
N GLN A 21 3.89 2.77 6.31
CA GLN A 21 4.81 3.65 7.04
C GLN A 21 5.17 3.07 8.42
N SER A 22 4.20 2.42 9.07
CA SER A 22 4.43 1.69 10.33
C SER A 22 5.31 0.46 10.13
N SER A 23 5.05 -0.34 9.10
CA SER A 23 5.86 -1.50 8.73
C SER A 23 7.31 -1.10 8.39
N LYS A 24 7.48 -0.02 7.61
CA LYS A 24 8.81 0.53 7.27
C LYS A 24 9.58 0.99 8.50
N SER A 25 8.95 1.71 9.43
CA SER A 25 9.60 2.11 10.69
C SER A 25 10.06 0.91 11.52
N LEU A 26 9.30 -0.19 11.52
CA LEU A 26 9.69 -1.44 12.19
C LEU A 26 10.86 -2.14 11.50
N LEU A 27 10.87 -2.12 10.16
CA LEU A 27 11.96 -2.66 9.36
C LEU A 27 13.28 -1.91 9.64
N GLU A 28 13.23 -0.57 9.71
CA GLU A 28 14.37 0.29 10.05
C GLU A 28 14.88 0.05 11.48
N LYS A 29 14.00 -0.32 12.42
CA LYS A 29 14.35 -0.72 13.79
C LYS A 29 14.90 -2.15 13.90
N GLY A 30 15.06 -2.86 12.79
CA GLY A 30 15.54 -4.24 12.76
C GLY A 30 14.49 -5.30 13.07
N ASN A 31 13.24 -4.91 13.36
CA ASN A 31 12.15 -5.86 13.64
C ASN A 31 11.44 -6.26 12.33
N LYS A 32 12.14 -7.07 11.53
CA LYS A 32 11.67 -7.55 10.23
C LYS A 32 10.40 -8.40 10.35
N ALA A 33 10.31 -9.24 11.37
CA ALA A 33 9.17 -10.15 11.55
C ALA A 33 7.85 -9.38 11.74
N THR A 34 7.84 -8.35 12.59
CA THR A 34 6.64 -7.52 12.78
C THR A 34 6.34 -6.64 11.56
N ALA A 35 7.38 -6.17 10.84
CA ALA A 35 7.20 -5.43 9.60
C ALA A 35 6.46 -6.27 8.53
N PHE A 36 6.94 -7.49 8.26
CA PHE A 36 6.29 -8.41 7.32
C PHE A 36 4.91 -8.88 7.80
N TYR A 37 4.72 -9.04 9.12
CA TYR A 37 3.41 -9.37 9.66
C TYR A 37 2.38 -8.27 9.36
N LEU A 38 2.70 -7.00 9.66
CA LEU A 38 1.79 -5.88 9.38
C LEU A 38 1.52 -5.73 7.88
N GLN A 39 2.56 -5.93 7.08
CA GLN A 39 2.45 -5.88 5.63
C GLN A 39 1.51 -6.97 5.10
N SER A 40 1.63 -8.21 5.59
CA SER A 40 0.77 -9.32 5.19
C SER A 40 -0.69 -9.09 5.62
N ARG A 41 -0.91 -8.47 6.79
CA ARG A 41 -2.26 -8.12 7.23
C ARG A 41 -2.87 -7.00 6.39
N ALA A 42 -2.08 -6.01 5.98
CA ALA A 42 -2.55 -5.01 5.03
C ALA A 42 -2.91 -5.65 3.68
N SER A 43 -2.09 -6.58 3.18
CA SER A 43 -2.39 -7.33 1.96
C SER A 43 -3.69 -8.13 2.04
N GLN A 44 -3.96 -8.82 3.14
CA GLN A 44 -5.22 -9.57 3.32
C GLN A 44 -6.47 -8.69 3.39
N VAL A 45 -6.34 -7.46 3.90
CA VAL A 45 -7.50 -6.57 4.10
C VAL A 45 -7.78 -5.73 2.86
N PHE A 46 -6.75 -5.40 2.10
CA PHE A 46 -6.83 -4.49 0.96
C PHE A 46 -6.53 -5.15 -0.39
N ASP A 47 -6.22 -6.45 -0.42
CA ASP A 47 -5.79 -7.22 -1.59
C ASP A 47 -4.59 -6.58 -2.34
N ILE A 48 -3.75 -5.85 -1.60
CA ILE A 48 -2.59 -5.11 -2.13
C ILE A 48 -1.35 -5.53 -1.35
N ASP A 49 -0.41 -6.19 -2.02
CA ASP A 49 0.86 -6.64 -1.46
C ASP A 49 1.96 -5.62 -1.82
N ILE A 50 2.43 -4.85 -0.83
CA ILE A 50 3.50 -3.88 -1.02
C ILE A 50 4.64 -4.20 -0.07
N HIS A 51 5.83 -4.44 -0.61
CA HIS A 51 7.02 -4.67 0.20
C HIS A 51 7.40 -3.41 0.99
N PRO A 52 7.77 -3.50 2.29
CA PRO A 52 8.05 -2.32 3.11
C PRO A 52 9.31 -1.53 2.66
N ALA A 53 10.19 -2.15 1.89
CA ALA A 53 11.32 -1.48 1.25
C ALA A 53 10.96 -0.75 -0.06
N ALA A 54 9.78 -1.01 -0.63
CA ALA A 54 9.33 -0.36 -1.84
C ALA A 54 9.15 1.15 -1.61
N VAL A 55 9.52 1.94 -2.60
CA VAL A 55 9.38 3.40 -2.53
C VAL A 55 8.10 3.79 -3.23
N ILE A 56 7.12 4.26 -2.46
CA ILE A 56 5.84 4.75 -2.99
C ILE A 56 5.82 6.28 -2.94
N GLY A 57 5.71 6.88 -4.13
CA GLY A 57 5.50 8.30 -4.32
C GLY A 57 4.18 8.80 -3.74
N LYS A 58 4.06 10.12 -3.61
CA LYS A 58 2.81 10.77 -3.17
C LYS A 58 1.80 10.79 -4.31
N GLY A 59 0.53 10.62 -3.95
CA GLY A 59 -0.57 10.70 -4.93
C GLY A 59 -0.75 9.47 -5.80
N VAL A 60 -0.19 8.31 -5.42
CA VAL A 60 -0.49 7.04 -6.09
C VAL A 60 -1.96 6.67 -5.86
N LEU A 61 -2.70 6.45 -6.94
CA LEU A 61 -4.09 6.03 -6.92
C LEU A 61 -4.15 4.55 -7.33
N MET A 62 -4.59 3.70 -6.42
CA MET A 62 -4.83 2.28 -6.68
C MET A 62 -6.34 2.11 -6.58
N ASP A 63 -7.00 2.09 -7.73
CA ASP A 63 -8.44 1.85 -7.81
C ASP A 63 -8.68 0.41 -8.26
N HIS A 64 -9.56 -0.30 -7.57
CA HIS A 64 -9.88 -1.71 -7.85
C HIS A 64 -8.65 -2.65 -7.93
N ALA A 65 -7.55 -2.31 -7.27
CA ALA A 65 -6.22 -2.94 -7.39
C ALA A 65 -6.08 -4.32 -6.72
N THR A 66 -7.14 -5.13 -6.77
CA THR A 66 -7.19 -6.52 -6.31
C THR A 66 -6.07 -7.31 -6.98
N GLY A 67 -5.08 -7.75 -6.20
CA GLY A 67 -3.93 -8.50 -6.71
C GLY A 67 -2.74 -7.65 -7.16
N LEU A 68 -2.68 -6.36 -6.79
CA LEU A 68 -1.49 -5.54 -7.02
C LEU A 68 -0.34 -5.98 -6.11
N VAL A 69 0.79 -6.36 -6.72
CA VAL A 69 2.02 -6.75 -6.02
C VAL A 69 3.14 -5.78 -6.36
N ILE A 70 3.71 -5.12 -5.34
CA ILE A 70 4.84 -4.21 -5.43
C ILE A 70 6.04 -4.83 -4.70
N GLY A 71 7.02 -5.28 -5.47
CA GLY A 71 8.22 -5.94 -4.97
C GLY A 71 9.19 -5.00 -4.23
N GLU A 72 10.17 -5.59 -3.54
CA GLU A 72 11.18 -4.91 -2.71
C GLU A 72 11.90 -3.75 -3.41
N THR A 73 12.24 -3.93 -4.68
CA THR A 73 13.01 -2.97 -5.47
C THR A 73 12.14 -2.03 -6.30
N ALA A 74 10.81 -2.14 -6.18
CA ALA A 74 9.89 -1.34 -6.95
C ALA A 74 9.89 0.11 -6.44
N THR A 75 10.02 1.04 -7.38
CA THR A 75 9.88 2.47 -7.15
C THR A 75 8.67 2.95 -7.95
N VAL A 76 7.63 3.38 -7.25
CA VAL A 76 6.45 4.00 -7.86
C VAL A 76 6.61 5.50 -7.80
N GLY A 77 6.66 6.15 -8.96
CA GLY A 77 6.72 7.60 -9.08
C GLY A 77 5.42 8.29 -8.64
N ASP A 78 5.53 9.59 -8.35
CA ASP A 78 4.40 10.43 -7.94
C ASP A 78 3.31 10.46 -9.03
N GLY A 79 2.04 10.39 -8.62
CA GLY A 79 0.89 10.53 -9.52
C GLY A 79 0.57 9.31 -10.41
N CYS A 80 1.22 8.17 -10.22
CA CYS A 80 0.83 6.94 -10.92
C CYS A 80 -0.56 6.47 -10.49
N SER A 81 -1.44 6.28 -11.46
CA SER A 81 -2.76 5.69 -11.25
C SER A 81 -2.82 4.34 -11.96
N HIS A 82 -3.05 3.26 -11.21
CA HIS A 82 -3.32 1.95 -11.79
C HIS A 82 -4.84 1.72 -11.74
N PHE A 83 -5.43 1.51 -12.92
CA PHE A 83 -6.82 1.12 -13.10
C PHE A 83 -6.80 -0.27 -13.73
N SER A 84 -7.30 -1.27 -13.01
CA SER A 84 -7.54 -2.63 -13.54
C SER A 84 -9.02 -2.86 -13.74
#